data_AF-A0A497QKY2-F1
#
_entry.id   AF-A0A497QKY2-F1
#
_cell.length_a   1.000
_cell.length_b   1.000
_cell.length_c   1.000
_cell.angle_alpha   90.00
_cell.angle_beta   90.00
_cell.angle_gamma   90.00
#
_symmetry.space_group_name_H-M   'P 1'
#
loop_
_entity.id
_entity.type
_entity.pdbx_description
1 polymer ?
#
loop_
_entity_poly.entity_id
_entity_poly.type
_entity_poly.pdbx_seq_one_letter_code
_entity_poly.pdbx_strand_id
1 'polypeptide(L)'
;MEMYQVLICLEKKKGSNLDKLTAKQKELVALGNALLAQNIHSLALHVEKALDAGASRDEILQVAAFIVGDTRLLSSIIELLKVLSYEESRRAPCISVVDDCREG
;
A
#
# COMPACT_ATOMS: atom_id res chain seq x y z
N MET A 1 -5.60 -9.33 -19.67
CA MET A 1 -5.46 -8.69 -18.34
C MET A 1 -6.44 -9.40 -17.43
N GLU A 2 -6.02 -10.51 -16.82
CA GLU A 2 -6.86 -11.21 -15.85
C GLU A 2 -6.84 -10.42 -14.54
N MET A 3 -7.93 -9.68 -14.38
CA MET A 3 -8.39 -8.96 -13.21
C MET A 3 -8.40 -9.90 -12.00
N TYR A 4 -7.29 -10.00 -11.26
CA TYR A 4 -7.30 -10.53 -9.91
C TYR A 4 -8.24 -9.62 -9.13
N GLN A 5 -9.48 -10.05 -8.99
CA GLN A 5 -10.48 -9.48 -8.12
C GLN A 5 -9.78 -9.13 -6.82
N VAL A 6 -9.52 -7.83 -6.65
CA VAL A 6 -8.90 -7.29 -5.46
C VAL A 6 -9.85 -7.71 -4.36
N LEU A 7 -9.38 -8.66 -3.54
CA LEU A 7 -10.16 -9.48 -2.63
C LEU A 7 -10.57 -8.61 -1.43
N ILE A 8 -11.37 -7.58 -1.71
CA ILE A 8 -11.96 -6.67 -0.75
C ILE A 8 -13.30 -7.29 -0.37
N CYS A 9 -13.54 -7.35 0.94
CA CYS A 9 -14.63 -8.07 1.59
C CYS A 9 -14.35 -9.57 1.84
N LEU A 10 -13.35 -9.86 2.66
CA LEU A 10 -13.51 -10.96 3.62
C LEU A 10 -13.81 -10.36 4.99
N GLU A 11 -15.08 -9.96 5.20
CA GLU A 11 -15.67 -10.22 6.52
C GLU A 11 -15.39 -11.70 6.83
N LYS A 12 -14.81 -11.98 7.99
CA LYS A 12 -14.34 -13.32 8.41
C LYS A 12 -15.39 -14.41 8.18
N LYS A 13 -15.48 -14.93 6.96
CA LYS A 13 -16.25 -16.13 6.66
C LYS A 13 -15.32 -17.30 6.94
N LYS A 14 -15.64 -18.04 8.01
CA LYS A 14 -15.00 -19.30 8.42
C LYS A 14 -14.88 -20.19 7.18
N GLY A 15 -13.65 -20.46 6.72
CA GLY A 15 -13.38 -21.30 5.54
C GLY A 15 -12.82 -20.60 4.30
N SER A 16 -12.39 -19.34 4.39
CA SER A 16 -11.67 -18.67 3.30
C SER A 16 -10.28 -19.31 3.09
N ASN A 17 -9.91 -19.62 1.85
CA ASN A 17 -8.60 -20.18 1.42
C ASN A 17 -7.46 -19.15 1.61
N LEU A 18 -7.39 -18.48 2.75
CA LEU A 18 -6.39 -17.45 3.07
C LEU A 18 -4.98 -18.04 3.18
N ASP A 19 -4.91 -19.31 3.52
CA ASP A 19 -3.70 -20.14 3.53
C ASP A 19 -3.05 -20.26 2.15
N LYS A 20 -3.85 -20.25 1.08
CA LYS A 20 -3.37 -20.34 -0.32
C LYS A 20 -2.92 -19.01 -0.91
N LEU A 21 -3.16 -17.89 -0.22
CA LEU A 21 -2.73 -16.58 -0.70
C LEU A 21 -1.21 -16.43 -0.54
N THR A 22 -0.59 -15.87 -1.58
CA THR A 22 0.80 -15.41 -1.54
C THR A 22 0.96 -14.30 -0.50
N ALA A 23 2.20 -14.06 -0.05
CA ALA A 23 2.50 -12.95 0.87
C ALA A 23 2.01 -11.60 0.30
N LYS A 24 2.27 -11.34 -0.98
CA LYS A 24 1.78 -10.15 -1.70
C LYS A 24 0.26 -9.99 -1.56
N GLN A 25 -0.49 -11.05 -1.87
CA GLN A 25 -1.95 -11.01 -1.81
C GLN A 25 -2.48 -10.80 -0.39
N LYS A 26 -1.85 -11.41 0.63
CA LYS A 26 -2.23 -11.23 2.03
C LYS A 26 -2.07 -9.78 2.48
N GLU A 27 -0.96 -9.15 2.11
CA GLU A 27 -0.69 -7.76 2.49
C GLU A 27 -1.58 -6.77 1.74
N LEU A 28 -1.90 -7.00 0.46
CA LEU A 28 -2.88 -6.16 -0.26
C LEU A 28 -4.29 -6.24 0.34
N VAL A 29 -4.71 -7.41 0.83
CA VAL A 29 -5.99 -7.56 1.56
C VAL A 29 -5.93 -6.83 2.90
N ALA A 30 -4.84 -6.98 3.64
CA ALA A 30 -4.66 -6.31 4.92
C ALA A 30 -4.62 -4.79 4.78
N LEU A 31 -4.01 -4.27 3.71
CA LEU A 31 -4.04 -2.86 3.34
C LEU A 31 -5.47 -2.35 3.13
N GLY A 32 -6.30 -3.08 2.37
CA GLY A 32 -7.70 -2.72 2.16
C GLY A 32 -8.47 -2.60 3.49
N ASN A 33 -8.25 -3.55 4.41
CA ASN A 33 -8.84 -3.50 5.75
C ASN A 33 -8.32 -2.31 6.57
N ALA A 34 -7.02 -1.98 6.47
CA ALA A 34 -6.45 -0.83 7.17
C ALA A 34 -7.03 0.51 6.67
N LEU A 35 -7.25 0.63 5.35
CA LEU A 35 -7.92 1.78 4.73
C LEU A 35 -9.34 1.96 5.27
N LEU A 36 -10.13 0.88 5.29
CA LEU A 36 -11.51 0.87 5.81
C LEU A 36 -11.56 1.19 7.31
N ALA A 37 -10.61 0.66 8.09
CA ALA A 37 -10.50 0.91 9.52
C ALA A 37 -9.92 2.30 9.86
N GLN A 38 -9.46 3.06 8.86
CA GLN A 38 -8.79 4.35 9.03
C GLN A 38 -7.64 4.32 10.06
N ASN A 39 -6.91 3.20 10.11
CA ASN A 39 -5.78 3.02 11.02
C ASN A 39 -4.46 3.28 10.29
N ILE A 40 -3.89 4.45 10.54
CA ILE A 40 -2.68 4.93 9.86
C ILE A 40 -1.46 4.03 10.12
N HIS A 41 -1.30 3.51 11.33
CA HIS A 41 -0.17 2.64 11.67
C HIS A 41 -0.23 1.31 10.91
N SER A 42 -1.42 0.69 10.87
CA SER A 42 -1.63 -0.53 10.10
C SER A 42 -1.48 -0.28 8.61
N LEU A 43 -1.94 0.87 8.12
CA LEU A 43 -1.80 1.27 6.73
C LEU A 43 -0.31 1.35 6.35
N ALA A 44 0.50 2.08 7.12
CA ALA A 44 1.94 2.20 6.85
C ALA A 44 2.64 0.83 6.86
N LEU A 45 2.34 -0.01 7.85
CA LEU A 45 2.89 -1.35 7.97
C LEU A 45 2.56 -2.24 6.76
N HIS A 46 1.31 -2.23 6.31
CA HIS A 46 0.86 -3.08 5.21
C HIS A 46 1.32 -2.56 3.84
N VAL A 47 1.56 -1.25 3.69
CA VAL A 47 2.23 -0.71 2.49
C VAL A 47 3.66 -1.22 2.40
N GLU A 48 4.45 -1.07 3.47
CA GLU A 48 5.85 -1.53 3.49
C GLU A 48 5.94 -3.03 3.17
N LYS A 49 5.15 -3.86 3.86
CA LYS A 49 5.14 -5.31 3.64
C LYS A 49 4.65 -5.72 2.25
N ALA A 50 3.65 -5.02 1.70
CA ALA A 50 3.18 -5.31 0.34
C ALA A 50 4.27 -5.02 -0.68
N LEU A 51 4.95 -3.87 -0.55
CA LEU A 51 6.06 -3.50 -1.42
C LEU A 51 7.23 -4.50 -1.30
N ASP A 52 7.57 -4.94 -0.09
CA ASP A 52 8.62 -5.94 0.15
C ASP A 52 8.25 -7.32 -0.40
N ALA A 53 6.96 -7.65 -0.42
CA ALA A 53 6.43 -8.84 -1.07
C ALA A 53 6.33 -8.71 -2.60
N GLY A 54 6.81 -7.60 -3.19
CA GLY A 54 6.86 -7.36 -4.62
C GLY A 54 5.57 -6.80 -5.23
N ALA A 55 4.69 -6.19 -4.42
CA ALA A 55 3.60 -5.39 -4.96
C ALA A 55 4.16 -4.13 -5.63
N SER A 56 3.61 -3.80 -6.79
CA SER A 56 3.82 -2.51 -7.43
C SER A 56 2.99 -1.42 -6.76
N ARG A 57 3.42 -0.17 -6.92
CA ARG A 57 2.63 1.01 -6.53
C ARG A 57 1.24 1.00 -7.17
N ASP A 58 1.15 0.59 -8.43
CA ASP A 58 -0.13 0.53 -9.15
C ASP A 58 -1.09 -0.50 -8.55
N GLU A 59 -0.60 -1.67 -8.13
CA GLU A 59 -1.41 -2.67 -7.42
C GLU A 59 -1.92 -2.13 -6.08
N ILE A 60 -1.09 -1.37 -5.35
CA ILE A 60 -1.46 -0.73 -4.08
C ILE A 60 -2.52 0.37 -4.29
N LEU A 61 -2.36 1.23 -5.31
CA LEU A 61 -3.32 2.27 -5.64
C LEU A 61 -4.65 1.70 -6.15
N GLN A 62 -4.64 0.55 -6.83
CA GLN A 62 -5.84 -0.16 -7.23
C GLN A 62 -6.67 -0.63 -6.02
N VAL A 63 -6.02 -1.03 -4.91
CA VAL A 63 -6.71 -1.35 -3.66
C VAL A 63 -7.48 -0.13 -3.15
N ALA A 64 -6.86 1.05 -3.16
CA ALA A 64 -7.52 2.28 -2.77
C ALA A 64 -8.66 2.65 -3.73
N ALA A 65 -8.44 2.56 -5.04
CA ALA A 65 -9.43 2.90 -6.07
C ALA A 65 -10.72 2.07 -5.97
N PHE A 66 -10.61 0.77 -5.63
CA PHE A 66 -11.78 -0.10 -5.42
C PHE A 66 -12.63 0.33 -4.22
N ILE A 67 -12.02 1.02 -3.26
CA ILE A 67 -12.68 1.53 -2.05
C ILE A 67 -13.35 2.90 -2.32
N VAL A 68 -13.07 3.56 -3.46
CA VAL A 68 -13.56 4.92 -3.76
C VAL A 68 -15.01 4.92 -4.24
N GLY A 69 -15.91 4.94 -3.27
CA GLY A 69 -17.25 5.53 -3.36
C GLY A 69 -17.65 6.25 -2.05
N ASP A 70 -16.78 6.22 -1.03
CA ASP A 70 -17.03 6.77 0.31
C ASP A 70 -16.07 7.92 0.63
N THR A 71 -16.60 9.14 0.75
CA THR A 71 -15.84 10.35 1.06
C THR A 71 -15.13 10.30 2.41
N ARG A 72 -15.58 9.43 3.33
CA ARG A 72 -14.93 9.24 4.65
C ARG A 72 -13.53 8.65 4.54
N LEU A 73 -13.20 8.02 3.42
CA LEU A 73 -11.93 7.33 3.23
C LEU A 73 -10.88 8.22 2.54
N LEU A 74 -11.23 9.45 2.17
CA LEU A 74 -10.30 10.41 1.57
C LEU A 74 -9.08 10.69 2.45
N SER A 75 -9.26 10.77 3.77
CA SER A 75 -8.16 10.96 4.72
C SER A 75 -7.16 9.79 4.66
N SER A 76 -7.65 8.55 4.67
CA SER A 76 -6.82 7.35 4.55
C SER A 76 -6.11 7.27 3.20
N ILE A 77 -6.75 7.73 2.11
CA ILE A 77 -6.13 7.77 0.78
C ILE A 77 -5.00 8.81 0.73
N ILE A 78 -5.21 10.00 1.31
CA ILE A 78 -4.16 11.01 1.43
C ILE A 78 -2.97 10.45 2.20
N GLU A 79 -3.23 9.74 3.29
CA GLU A 79 -2.17 9.15 4.11
C GLU A 79 -1.42 8.02 3.37
N LEU A 80 -2.14 7.18 2.61
CA LEU A 80 -1.55 6.21 1.70
C LEU A 80 -0.57 6.84 0.71
N LEU A 81 -0.96 7.96 0.09
CA LEU A 81 -0.09 8.66 -0.86
C LEU A 81 1.19 9.20 -0.20
N LYS A 82 1.09 9.69 1.04
CA LYS A 82 2.28 10.11 1.81
C LYS A 82 3.21 8.95 2.11
N VAL A 83 2.67 7.83 2.60
CA VAL A 83 3.46 6.63 2.91
C VAL A 83 4.17 6.13 1.65
N LEU A 84 3.45 6.04 0.52
CA LEU A 84 4.05 5.63 -0.75
C LEU A 84 5.19 6.56 -1.19
N SER A 85 5.00 7.88 -1.05
CA SER A 85 6.05 8.87 -1.38
C SER A 85 7.27 8.76 -0.46
N TYR A 86 7.04 8.45 0.82
CA TYR A 86 8.11 8.20 1.79
C TYR A 86 8.88 6.91 1.45
N GLU A 87 8.19 5.82 1.13
CA GLU A 87 8.81 4.55 0.72
C GLU A 87 9.60 4.69 -0.59
N GLU A 88 9.11 5.44 -1.56
CA GLU A 88 9.86 5.78 -2.77
C GLU A 88 11.14 6.56 -2.44
N SER A 89 11.04 7.57 -1.58
CA SER A 89 12.19 8.36 -1.15
C SER A 89 13.22 7.52 -0.38
N ARG A 90 12.77 6.56 0.42
CA ARG A 90 13.63 5.59 1.13
C ARG A 90 14.37 4.65 0.19
N ARG A 91 13.73 4.27 -0.92
CA ARG A 91 14.26 3.30 -1.90
C ARG A 91 15.04 3.98 -3.02
N ALA A 92 14.89 5.28 -3.21
CA ALA A 92 15.70 6.06 -4.12
C ALA A 92 17.18 5.93 -3.71
N PRO A 93 18.10 5.64 -4.64
CA PRO A 93 19.52 5.69 -4.33
C PRO A 93 19.82 7.12 -3.87
N CYS A 94 20.32 7.25 -2.64
CA CYS A 94 20.69 8.53 -2.07
C CYS A 94 21.75 9.19 -2.97
N ILE A 95 21.34 10.12 -3.83
CA ILE A 95 22.25 11.10 -4.41
C ILE A 95 22.64 11.98 -3.22
N SER A 96 23.86 11.80 -2.73
CA SER A 96 24.50 12.75 -1.83
C SER A 96 24.62 14.09 -2.56
N VAL A 97 23.63 14.96 -2.43
CA VAL A 97 23.76 16.38 -2.81
C VAL A 97 24.61 17.06 -1.73
N VAL A 98 25.87 16.65 -1.66
CA VAL A 98 26.92 17.34 -0.95
C VAL A 98 28.19 17.12 -1.78
N ASP A 99 28.27 17.77 -2.93
CA ASP A 99 29.56 18.10 -3.53
C ASP A 99 29.44 19.42 -4.31
N ASP A 100 30.32 20.33 -3.92
CA ASP A 100 30.77 21.56 -4.58
C ASP A 100 29.79 22.69 -4.94
N CYS A 101 29.55 23.54 -3.94
CA CYS A 101 29.50 24.99 -4.15
C CYS A 101 30.67 25.69 -3.43
N ARG A 102 31.91 25.22 -3.65
CA ARG A 102 33.13 26.02 -3.41
C ARG A 102 34.20 25.59 -4.41
N GLU A 103 34.29 26.31 -5.52
CA GLU A 103 35.52 26.86 -6.11
C GLU A 103 35.23 27.33 -7.54
N GLY A 104 35.59 28.59 -7.83
CA GLY A 104 35.45 29.24 -9.13
C GLY A 104 35.04 30.69 -9.01
#